data_AF-A0A3S4GVC9-F1
#
_entry.id   AF-A0A3S4GVC9-F1
#
_cell.length_a   1.000
_cell.length_b   1.000
_cell.length_c   1.000
_cell.angle_alpha   90.00
_cell.angle_beta   90.00
_cell.angle_gamma   90.00
#
_symmetry.space_group_name_H-M   'P 1'
#
loop_
_entity.id
_entity.type
_entity.pdbx_description
1 polymer ?
#
loop_
_entity_poly.entity_id
_entity_poly.type
_entity_poly.pdbx_seq_one_letter_code
_entity_poly.pdbx_strand_id
1 'polypeptide(L)'
;MVSRDPLDPDNFGKQNVGIYRMEVKGKRKLGLQPVPMHDIALHLHKAEERGEDLPIAITLGNDPIITLMGATPLKYDQSEYEMAGALRESPYPIATAPLTGFDVPWGSEVILEGVIESRKREIEGPFGEFTGHYSGGRNMTVVRIDKVSYRSKPIFESLYLGMPWTEIDYLMGPATCVPLYQQLKAEFPEVQAVNAMYTHGLLAIISTKKRYGGFARAVGLRAMTTPHGLGYVKMVIMVDEDVDPFNLHR
;
A
#
# COMPACT_ATOMS: atom_id res chain seq x y z
N MET A 1 2.45 4.96 7.58
CA MET A 1 2.95 6.35 7.62
C MET A 1 1.83 7.27 7.19
N VAL A 2 1.65 8.37 7.92
CA VAL A 2 0.60 9.37 7.74
C VAL A 2 1.20 10.64 7.15
N SER A 3 0.53 11.21 6.15
CA SER A 3 0.81 12.53 5.58
C SER A 3 -0.49 13.21 5.16
N ARG A 4 -0.48 14.54 5.03
CA ARG A 4 -1.61 15.31 4.53
C ARG A 4 -1.22 16.08 3.28
N ASP A 5 -2.21 16.39 2.44
CA ASP A 5 -2.03 17.28 1.29
C ASP A 5 -1.60 18.68 1.78
N PRO A 6 -0.41 19.18 1.42
CA PRO A 6 0.04 20.51 1.84
C PRO A 6 -0.87 21.64 1.35
N LEU A 7 -1.64 21.41 0.29
CA LEU A 7 -2.58 22.38 -0.27
C LEU A 7 -3.97 22.30 0.37
N ASP A 8 -4.26 21.25 1.14
CA ASP A 8 -5.54 21.03 1.81
C ASP A 8 -5.35 20.28 3.15
N PRO A 9 -4.57 20.85 4.10
CA PRO A 9 -4.09 20.13 5.28
C PRO A 9 -5.15 19.85 6.34
N ASP A 10 -6.32 20.46 6.25
CA ASP A 10 -7.45 20.26 7.16
C ASP A 10 -8.47 19.24 6.64
N ASN A 11 -8.30 18.76 5.40
CA ASN A 11 -9.18 17.77 4.80
C ASN A 11 -8.79 16.35 5.24
N PHE A 12 -9.55 15.83 6.21
CA PHE A 12 -9.37 14.48 6.74
C PHE A 12 -9.42 13.39 5.66
N GLY A 13 -10.27 13.55 4.65
CA GLY A 13 -10.41 12.60 3.54
C GLY A 13 -9.18 12.51 2.63
N LYS A 14 -8.28 13.51 2.69
CA LYS A 14 -7.00 13.53 1.94
C LYS A 14 -5.79 13.21 2.82
N GLN A 15 -6.01 12.79 4.07
CA GLN A 15 -4.94 12.28 4.89
C GLN A 15 -4.62 10.85 4.46
N ASN A 16 -3.44 10.64 3.89
CA ASN A 16 -2.99 9.34 3.41
C ASN A 16 -2.42 8.52 4.57
N VAL A 17 -2.79 7.25 4.64
CA VAL A 17 -2.17 6.24 5.50
C VAL A 17 -1.58 5.14 4.62
N GLY A 18 -0.27 5.17 4.37
CA GLY A 18 0.38 4.20 3.50
C GLY A 18 1.46 3.36 4.19
N ILE A 19 1.71 2.18 3.65
CA ILE A 19 2.85 1.32 4.03
C ILE A 19 4.04 1.60 3.12
N TYR A 20 5.18 1.92 3.71
CA TYR A 20 6.42 2.18 2.99
C TYR A 20 7.61 1.59 3.73
N ARG A 21 8.52 0.96 2.99
CA ARG A 21 9.82 0.55 3.51
C ARG A 21 10.66 1.78 3.81
N MET A 22 11.40 1.74 4.92
CA MET A 22 12.36 2.78 5.31
C MET A 22 13.72 2.18 5.68
N GLU A 23 14.80 2.73 5.13
CA GLU A 23 16.17 2.38 5.51
C GLU A 23 16.59 3.17 6.74
N VAL A 24 17.17 2.54 7.76
CA VAL A 24 17.79 3.26 8.88
C VAL A 24 19.18 3.74 8.47
N LYS A 25 19.36 5.06 8.34
CA LYS A 25 20.62 5.67 7.87
C LYS A 25 21.42 6.38 8.97
N GLY A 26 20.86 6.44 10.17
CA GLY A 26 21.49 7.06 11.33
C GLY A 26 20.49 7.32 12.44
N LYS A 27 20.95 7.92 13.54
CA LYS A 27 20.17 8.08 14.79
C LYS A 27 18.80 8.73 14.59
N ARG A 28 18.66 9.67 13.66
CA ARG A 28 17.41 10.41 13.37
C ARG A 28 17.13 10.51 11.87
N LYS A 29 17.71 9.61 11.07
CA LYS A 29 17.68 9.70 9.62
C LYS A 29 17.21 8.39 9.02
N LEU A 30 16.17 8.45 8.19
CA LEU A 30 15.72 7.31 7.39
C LEU A 30 15.81 7.64 5.89
N GLY A 31 15.96 6.60 5.07
CA GLY A 31 15.71 6.66 3.62
C GLY A 31 14.29 6.18 3.34
N LEU A 32 13.59 6.81 2.40
CA LEU A 32 12.23 6.45 2.01
C LEU A 32 12.09 6.50 0.49
N GLN A 33 11.46 5.47 -0.08
CA GLN A 33 11.07 5.48 -1.49
C GLN A 33 9.58 5.86 -1.64
N PRO A 34 9.25 7.12 -1.96
CA PRO A 34 7.90 7.47 -2.36
C PRO A 34 7.67 7.07 -3.82
N VAL A 35 6.93 5.98 -4.05
CA VAL A 35 6.54 5.59 -5.42
C VAL A 35 5.62 6.68 -5.99
N PRO A 36 5.89 7.22 -7.20
CA PRO A 36 5.17 8.39 -7.74
C PRO A 36 3.65 8.28 -7.82
N MET A 37 3.13 7.06 -7.85
CA MET A 37 1.69 6.78 -7.92
C MET A 37 1.00 6.83 -6.56
N HIS A 38 1.75 6.85 -5.45
CA HIS A 38 1.20 6.88 -4.10
C HIS A 38 1.00 8.32 -3.62
N ASP A 39 0.00 8.54 -2.77
CA ASP A 39 -0.39 9.87 -2.31
C ASP A 39 0.73 10.60 -1.58
N ILE A 40 1.59 9.87 -0.84
CA ILE A 40 2.79 10.46 -0.23
C ILE A 40 3.71 11.16 -1.24
N ALA A 41 3.84 10.61 -2.45
CA ALA A 41 4.68 11.20 -3.49
C ALA A 41 4.02 12.45 -4.07
N LEU A 42 2.70 12.46 -4.20
CA LEU A 42 1.93 13.64 -4.60
C LEU A 42 2.03 14.75 -3.54
N HIS A 43 1.88 14.40 -2.26
CA HIS A 43 2.03 15.34 -1.15
C HIS A 43 3.44 15.90 -1.09
N LEU A 44 4.46 15.05 -1.25
CA LEU A 44 5.85 15.48 -1.28
C LEU A 44 6.12 16.40 -2.46
N HIS A 45 5.62 16.07 -3.66
CA HIS A 45 5.81 16.91 -4.84
C HIS A 45 5.27 18.33 -4.62
N LYS A 46 4.03 18.44 -4.11
CA LYS A 46 3.41 19.74 -3.76
C LYS A 46 4.21 20.51 -2.72
N ALA A 47 4.75 19.83 -1.69
CA ALA A 47 5.60 20.46 -0.69
C ALA A 47 6.93 20.95 -1.32
N GLU A 48 7.55 20.14 -2.18
CA GLU A 48 8.79 20.50 -2.87
C GLU A 48 8.62 21.66 -3.85
N GLU A 49 7.47 21.78 -4.53
CA GLU A 49 7.15 22.94 -5.36
C GLU A 49 7.12 24.24 -4.56
N ARG A 50 6.68 24.16 -3.29
CA ARG A 50 6.67 25.29 -2.34
C ARG A 50 8.02 25.51 -1.65
N GLY A 51 8.98 24.61 -1.85
CA GLY A 51 10.27 24.64 -1.14
C GLY A 51 10.14 24.30 0.34
N GLU A 52 9.11 23.55 0.71
CA GLU A 52 8.80 23.14 2.08
C GLU A 52 9.13 21.66 2.28
N ASP A 53 9.51 21.31 3.51
CA ASP A 53 9.58 19.92 3.96
C ASP A 53 8.16 19.36 4.11
N LEU A 54 7.96 18.05 3.86
CA LEU A 54 6.65 17.41 4.06
C LEU A 54 6.56 16.84 5.49
N PRO A 55 5.66 17.31 6.37
CA PRO A 55 5.44 16.71 7.67
C PRO A 55 4.86 15.29 7.55
N ILE A 56 5.38 14.38 8.38
CA ILE A 56 4.98 12.97 8.39
C ILE A 56 4.92 12.42 9.82
N ALA A 57 4.07 11.40 10.01
CA ALA A 57 4.07 10.56 11.21
C ALA A 57 4.15 9.08 10.81
N ILE A 58 5.12 8.35 11.36
CA ILE A 58 5.29 6.91 11.16
C ILE A 58 4.74 6.20 12.40
N THR A 59 3.77 5.32 12.22
CA THR A 59 3.12 4.59 13.31
C THR A 59 3.43 3.11 13.19
N LEU A 60 3.84 2.47 14.29
CA LEU A 60 4.27 1.06 14.34
C LEU A 60 3.50 0.31 15.43
N GLY A 61 3.27 -0.99 15.24
CA GLY A 61 2.49 -1.81 16.17
C GLY A 61 1.04 -1.34 16.21
N ASN A 62 0.43 -1.22 15.02
CA ASN A 62 -0.93 -0.71 14.90
C ASN A 62 -1.96 -1.86 15.04
N ASP A 63 -3.23 -1.50 15.15
CA ASP A 63 -4.30 -2.48 14.95
C ASP A 63 -4.22 -3.08 13.53
N PRO A 64 -4.36 -4.42 13.35
CA PRO A 64 -4.18 -5.04 12.04
C PRO A 64 -5.09 -4.51 10.93
N ILE A 65 -6.28 -3.97 11.26
CA ILE A 65 -7.23 -3.47 10.26
C ILE A 65 -6.64 -2.24 9.55
N ILE A 66 -6.01 -1.31 10.26
CA ILE A 66 -5.43 -0.13 9.60
C ILE A 66 -4.21 -0.49 8.77
N THR A 67 -3.44 -1.52 9.16
CA THR A 67 -2.35 -2.06 8.34
C THR A 67 -2.90 -2.62 7.03
N LEU A 68 -4.00 -3.38 7.06
CA LEU A 68 -4.65 -3.87 5.84
C LEU A 68 -5.21 -2.73 4.97
N MET A 69 -5.83 -1.72 5.58
CA MET A 69 -6.38 -0.58 4.84
C MET A 69 -5.31 0.31 4.22
N GLY A 70 -4.18 0.53 4.91
CA GLY A 70 -3.05 1.28 4.36
C GLY A 70 -2.28 0.57 3.24
N ALA A 71 -2.60 -0.71 3.00
CA ALA A 71 -2.15 -1.48 1.84
C ALA A 71 -3.20 -1.53 0.70
N THR A 72 -4.45 -1.14 0.98
CA THR A 72 -5.55 -1.26 0.04
C THR A 72 -5.53 -0.08 -0.94
N PRO A 73 -5.68 -0.29 -2.25
CA PRO A 73 -5.71 0.80 -3.22
C PRO A 73 -7.06 1.54 -3.15
N LEU A 74 -7.14 2.54 -2.29
CA LEU A 74 -8.27 3.46 -2.19
C LEU A 74 -8.15 4.62 -3.19
N LYS A 75 -9.25 5.33 -3.43
CA LYS A 75 -9.20 6.58 -4.20
C LYS A 75 -8.62 7.70 -3.33
N TYR A 76 -8.04 8.71 -3.98
CA TYR A 76 -7.38 9.85 -3.31
C TYR A 76 -8.27 10.63 -2.32
N ASP A 77 -9.58 10.56 -2.48
CA ASP A 77 -10.60 11.21 -1.64
C ASP A 77 -11.28 10.23 -0.67
N GLN A 78 -10.73 9.03 -0.49
CA GLN A 78 -11.24 8.02 0.44
C GLN A 78 -10.25 7.80 1.57
N SER A 79 -10.72 7.91 2.81
CA SER A 79 -9.89 7.72 3.99
C SER A 79 -9.71 6.25 4.35
N GLU A 80 -8.47 5.82 4.59
CA GLU A 80 -8.17 4.49 5.14
C GLU A 80 -8.81 4.29 6.51
N TYR A 81 -8.98 5.36 7.30
CA TYR A 81 -9.63 5.28 8.62
C TYR A 81 -11.14 5.06 8.50
N GLU A 82 -11.80 5.67 7.53
CA GLU A 82 -13.22 5.43 7.26
C GLU A 82 -13.45 4.00 6.77
N MET A 83 -12.58 3.51 5.89
CA MET A 83 -12.62 2.12 5.43
C MET A 83 -12.33 1.12 6.55
N ALA A 84 -11.37 1.42 7.42
CA ALA A 84 -11.09 0.63 8.62
C ALA A 84 -12.30 0.62 9.56
N GLY A 85 -12.98 1.76 9.70
CA GLY A 85 -14.21 1.86 10.49
C GLY A 85 -15.38 1.07 9.89
N ALA A 86 -15.50 1.05 8.57
CA ALA A 86 -16.50 0.24 7.86
C ALA A 86 -16.27 -1.26 8.09
N LEU A 87 -15.02 -1.75 7.99
CA LEU A 87 -14.68 -3.14 8.29
C LEU A 87 -14.90 -3.52 9.75
N ARG A 88 -14.73 -2.55 10.66
CA ARG A 88 -14.94 -2.71 12.09
C ARG A 88 -16.41 -2.52 12.51
N GLU A 89 -17.29 -2.13 11.58
CA GLU A 89 -18.68 -1.72 11.85
C GLU A 89 -18.80 -0.62 12.94
N SER A 90 -17.74 0.15 13.16
CA SER A 90 -17.67 1.23 14.14
C SER A 90 -16.54 2.21 13.81
N PRO A 91 -16.63 3.51 14.16
CA PRO A 91 -15.57 4.48 13.87
C PRO A 91 -14.20 4.01 14.35
N TYR A 92 -13.19 4.12 13.48
CA TYR A 92 -11.84 3.70 13.83
C TYR A 92 -11.23 4.69 14.86
N PRO A 93 -10.69 4.20 15.99
CA PRO A 93 -10.17 5.07 17.03
C PRO A 93 -8.83 5.71 16.63
N ILE A 94 -8.81 7.05 16.59
CA ILE A 94 -7.64 7.86 16.29
C ILE A 94 -7.17 8.65 17.52
N ALA A 95 -5.91 9.08 17.49
CA ALA A 95 -5.32 10.01 18.44
C ALA A 95 -4.60 11.14 17.68
N THR A 96 -4.41 12.29 18.33
CA THR A 96 -3.67 13.41 17.75
C THR A 96 -2.18 13.28 18.05
N ALA A 97 -1.37 13.25 17.00
CA ALA A 97 0.08 13.19 17.06
C ALA A 97 0.64 14.50 17.68
N PRO A 98 1.45 14.44 18.74
CA PRO A 98 1.76 15.61 19.56
C PRO A 98 2.74 16.63 18.93
N LEU A 99 3.45 16.30 17.86
CA LEU A 99 4.27 17.25 17.09
C LEU A 99 3.55 17.72 15.82
N THR A 100 3.02 16.79 15.04
CA THR A 100 2.46 17.13 13.72
C THR A 100 0.98 17.53 13.76
N GLY A 101 0.26 17.17 14.82
CA GLY A 101 -1.19 17.35 14.91
C GLY A 101 -1.99 16.39 14.02
N PHE A 102 -1.34 15.39 13.41
CA PHE A 102 -1.99 14.42 12.53
C PHE A 102 -2.87 13.44 13.30
N ASP A 103 -3.90 12.93 12.63
CA ASP A 103 -4.70 11.82 13.16
C ASP A 103 -3.95 10.51 12.90
N VAL A 104 -3.51 9.87 13.98
CA VAL A 104 -2.75 8.62 13.98
C VAL A 104 -3.56 7.51 14.65
N PRO A 105 -3.27 6.22 14.41
CA PRO A 105 -3.97 5.14 15.07
C PRO A 105 -3.79 5.23 16.60
N TRP A 106 -4.89 5.30 17.35
CA TRP A 106 -4.86 5.46 18.82
C TRP A 106 -4.05 4.34 19.50
N GLY A 107 -4.09 3.14 18.93
CA GLY A 107 -3.44 1.94 19.44
C GLY A 107 -1.94 1.83 19.19
N SER A 108 -1.31 2.77 18.47
CA SER A 108 0.09 2.67 18.04
C SER A 108 1.04 2.38 19.22
N GLU A 109 1.94 1.42 19.05
CA GLU A 109 3.00 1.10 20.03
C GLU A 109 4.11 2.14 20.02
N VAL A 110 4.47 2.64 18.82
CA VAL A 110 5.48 3.67 18.59
C VAL A 110 5.01 4.65 17.51
N ILE A 111 5.25 5.94 17.71
CA ILE A 111 5.03 7.01 16.75
C ILE A 111 6.34 7.78 16.56
N LEU A 112 6.83 7.86 15.32
CA LEU A 112 7.97 8.68 14.92
C LEU A 112 7.45 9.86 14.10
N GLU A 113 7.63 11.07 14.60
CA GLU A 113 7.17 12.30 13.95
C GLU A 113 8.36 13.08 13.40
N GLY A 114 8.18 13.71 12.25
CA GLY A 114 9.23 14.53 11.64
C GLY A 114 8.83 14.96 10.25
N VAL A 115 9.79 14.98 9.34
CA VAL A 115 9.56 15.44 7.96
C VAL A 115 10.32 14.61 6.94
N ILE A 116 9.81 14.59 5.71
CA ILE A 116 10.61 14.31 4.52
C ILE A 116 11.29 15.62 4.11
N GLU A 117 12.63 15.63 4.08
CA GLU A 117 13.42 16.81 3.73
C GLU A 117 13.27 17.14 2.24
N SER A 118 12.79 18.35 1.96
CA SER A 118 12.51 18.86 0.63
C SER A 118 13.75 18.84 -0.25
N ARG A 119 13.63 18.32 -1.48
CA ARG A 119 14.68 18.33 -2.52
C ARG A 119 16.01 17.69 -2.12
N LYS A 120 16.04 17.00 -0.98
CA LYS A 120 17.20 16.26 -0.49
C LYS A 120 17.06 14.80 -0.85
N ARG A 121 18.12 14.24 -1.40
CA ARG A 121 18.19 12.83 -1.79
C ARG A 121 19.52 12.24 -1.38
N GLU A 122 19.50 10.98 -0.97
CA GLU A 122 20.69 10.19 -0.67
C GLU A 122 20.50 8.75 -1.16
N ILE A 123 21.58 8.02 -1.40
CA ILE A 123 21.52 6.61 -1.83
C ILE A 123 20.82 5.77 -0.75
N GLU A 124 19.85 4.97 -1.18
CA GLU A 124 19.10 3.97 -0.41
C GLU A 124 19.21 2.61 -1.12
N GLY A 125 19.30 1.54 -0.34
CA GLY A 125 19.46 0.16 -0.82
C GLY A 125 20.91 -0.31 -1.04
N PRO A 126 21.10 -1.52 -1.58
CA PRO A 126 20.09 -2.41 -2.17
C PRO A 126 19.15 -3.07 -1.14
N PHE A 127 17.98 -3.51 -1.59
CA PHE A 127 16.99 -4.22 -0.75
C PHE A 127 16.48 -5.49 -1.40
N GLY A 128 16.14 -6.49 -0.59
CA GLY A 128 15.33 -7.61 -1.07
C GLY A 128 13.92 -7.12 -1.40
N GLU A 129 13.43 -7.47 -2.59
CA GLU A 129 12.10 -7.11 -3.07
C GLU A 129 11.18 -8.33 -3.13
N PHE A 130 9.87 -8.09 -3.22
CA PHE A 130 8.82 -9.12 -3.29
C PHE A 130 8.96 -10.06 -4.50
N THR A 131 9.81 -9.71 -5.47
CA THR A 131 10.16 -10.58 -6.60
C THR A 131 11.19 -11.64 -6.24
N GLY A 132 11.70 -11.65 -5.01
CA GLY A 132 12.78 -12.55 -4.56
C GLY A 132 14.19 -12.13 -4.99
N HIS A 133 14.36 -10.91 -5.51
CA HIS A 133 15.64 -10.38 -6.00
C HIS A 133 16.01 -9.08 -5.28
N TYR A 134 17.30 -8.72 -5.32
CA TYR A 134 17.74 -7.41 -4.84
C TYR A 134 17.38 -6.31 -5.84
N SER A 135 16.78 -5.22 -5.35
CA SER A 135 16.79 -3.94 -6.04
C SER A 135 18.18 -3.32 -6.00
N GLY A 136 18.50 -2.47 -6.97
CA GLY A 136 19.71 -1.66 -6.95
C GLY A 136 19.59 -0.46 -6.03
N GLY A 137 20.73 0.16 -5.68
CA GLY A 137 20.74 1.41 -4.93
C GLY A 137 20.27 2.60 -5.76
N ARG A 138 19.49 3.51 -5.17
CA ARG A 138 18.94 4.70 -5.84
C ARG A 138 18.93 5.90 -4.91
N ASN A 139 19.00 7.11 -5.48
CA ASN A 139 18.82 8.34 -4.71
C ASN A 139 17.34 8.48 -4.30
N MET A 140 17.09 8.34 -3.01
CA MET A 140 15.76 8.35 -2.40
C MET A 140 15.62 9.49 -1.39
N THR A 141 14.40 9.74 -0.92
CA THR A 141 14.14 10.86 -0.01
C THR A 141 14.73 10.60 1.35
N VAL A 142 15.09 11.68 2.04
CA VAL A 142 15.61 11.62 3.40
C VAL A 142 14.51 12.03 4.37
N VAL A 143 14.26 11.19 5.36
CA VAL A 143 13.35 11.49 6.46
C VAL A 143 14.17 11.87 7.69
N ARG A 144 13.85 13.02 8.28
CA ARG A 144 14.39 13.46 9.57
C ARG A 144 13.35 13.19 10.65
N ILE A 145 13.75 12.49 11.70
CA ILE A 145 12.87 12.21 12.85
C ILE A 145 13.07 13.27 13.93
N ASP A 146 12.01 14.00 14.22
CA ASP A 146 11.99 15.12 15.15
C ASP A 146 11.51 14.74 16.55
N LYS A 147 10.54 13.82 16.67
CA LYS A 147 10.02 13.31 17.95
C LYS A 147 9.71 11.82 17.89
N VAL A 148 9.86 11.16 19.04
CA VAL A 148 9.49 9.75 19.23
C VAL A 148 8.58 9.66 20.44
N SER A 149 7.38 9.10 20.24
CA SER A 149 6.42 8.80 21.30
C SER A 149 6.19 7.28 21.32
N TYR A 150 6.10 6.67 22.50
CA TYR A 150 5.99 5.22 22.62
C TYR A 150 5.27 4.83 23.92
N ARG A 151 4.66 3.64 23.90
CA ARG A 151 4.06 3.04 25.11
C ARG A 151 5.14 2.65 26.11
N SER A 152 4.79 2.47 27.39
CA SER A 152 5.77 2.12 28.44
C SER A 152 6.55 0.82 28.18
N LYS A 153 5.97 -0.12 27.43
CA LYS A 153 6.60 -1.38 26.98
C LYS A 153 6.24 -1.63 25.52
N PRO A 154 6.89 -0.94 24.57
CA PRO A 154 6.44 -0.93 23.18
C PRO A 154 6.79 -2.25 22.49
N ILE A 155 5.90 -2.73 21.64
CA ILE A 155 6.17 -3.83 20.71
C ILE A 155 6.63 -3.24 19.38
N PHE A 156 7.76 -3.73 18.87
CA PHE A 156 8.27 -3.34 17.56
C PHE A 156 7.78 -4.32 16.50
N GLU A 157 6.76 -3.93 15.75
CA GLU A 157 6.28 -4.66 14.59
C GLU A 157 7.26 -4.48 13.43
N SER A 158 7.69 -5.60 12.84
CA SER A 158 8.52 -5.63 11.66
C SER A 158 8.08 -6.79 10.78
N LEU A 159 8.15 -6.56 9.48
CA LEU A 159 7.82 -7.56 8.48
C LEU A 159 8.91 -7.54 7.41
N TYR A 160 9.31 -8.71 6.95
CA TYR A 160 10.35 -8.83 5.93
C TYR A 160 9.73 -9.02 4.54
N LEU A 161 10.48 -8.58 3.53
CA LEU A 161 10.14 -8.73 2.12
C LEU A 161 11.22 -9.57 1.45
N GLY A 162 10.86 -10.47 0.56
CA GLY A 162 11.83 -11.33 -0.12
C GLY A 162 11.20 -12.30 -1.11
N MET A 163 11.79 -13.49 -1.22
CA MET A 163 11.27 -14.56 -2.08
C MET A 163 9.92 -15.04 -1.54
N PRO A 164 8.83 -14.95 -2.32
CA PRO A 164 7.53 -15.46 -1.90
C PRO A 164 7.60 -16.97 -1.62
N TRP A 165 6.86 -17.51 -0.65
CA TRP A 165 5.80 -16.83 0.11
C TRP A 165 6.28 -16.29 1.46
N THR A 166 5.95 -15.04 1.74
CA THR A 166 6.21 -14.33 2.99
C THR A 166 4.91 -13.78 3.57
N GLU A 167 4.91 -13.27 4.80
CA GLU A 167 3.74 -12.70 5.45
C GLU A 167 3.10 -11.55 4.64
N ILE A 168 3.91 -10.75 3.92
CA ILE A 168 3.38 -9.65 3.10
C ILE A 168 2.54 -10.16 1.93
N ASP A 169 2.88 -11.31 1.35
CA ASP A 169 2.18 -11.84 0.18
C ASP A 169 0.74 -12.21 0.55
N TYR A 170 0.56 -12.73 1.77
CA TYR A 170 -0.76 -13.04 2.32
C TYR A 170 -1.53 -11.78 2.73
N LEU A 171 -0.86 -10.77 3.30
CA LEU A 171 -1.49 -9.50 3.68
C LEU A 171 -1.93 -8.67 2.46
N MET A 172 -1.13 -8.68 1.39
CA MET A 172 -1.40 -7.94 0.15
C MET A 172 -2.39 -8.66 -0.78
N GLY A 173 -2.50 -9.99 -0.67
CA GLY A 173 -3.36 -10.80 -1.53
C GLY A 173 -4.79 -10.26 -1.67
N PRO A 174 -5.52 -9.96 -0.59
CA PRO A 174 -6.84 -9.34 -0.68
C PRO A 174 -6.85 -7.98 -1.40
N ALA A 175 -5.85 -7.14 -1.14
CA ALA A 175 -5.71 -5.82 -1.74
C ALA A 175 -5.44 -5.85 -3.25
N THR A 176 -4.96 -6.97 -3.80
CA THR A 176 -4.82 -7.18 -5.25
C THR A 176 -6.00 -7.94 -5.85
N CYS A 177 -6.45 -9.01 -5.20
CA CYS A 177 -7.51 -9.90 -5.70
C CYS A 177 -8.87 -9.20 -5.76
N VAL A 178 -9.27 -8.52 -4.67
CA VAL A 178 -10.62 -7.96 -4.54
C VAL A 178 -10.87 -6.82 -5.53
N PRO A 179 -10.00 -5.80 -5.68
CA PRO A 179 -10.23 -4.74 -6.65
C PRO A 179 -10.27 -5.25 -8.10
N LEU A 180 -9.38 -6.18 -8.47
CA LEU A 180 -9.40 -6.80 -9.78
C LEU A 180 -10.70 -7.58 -10.02
N TYR A 181 -11.12 -8.39 -9.04
CA TYR A 181 -12.39 -9.11 -9.12
C TYR A 181 -13.57 -8.17 -9.29
N GLN A 182 -13.69 -7.13 -8.46
CA GLN A 182 -14.81 -6.18 -8.53
C GLN A 182 -14.89 -5.48 -9.89
N GLN A 183 -13.76 -4.98 -10.41
CA GLN A 183 -13.70 -4.29 -11.70
C GLN A 183 -14.06 -5.23 -12.85
N LEU A 184 -13.49 -6.43 -12.85
CA LEU A 184 -13.79 -7.42 -13.89
C LEU A 184 -15.23 -7.92 -13.81
N LYS A 185 -15.76 -8.16 -12.61
CA LYS A 185 -17.12 -8.65 -12.39
C LYS A 185 -18.17 -7.62 -12.83
N ALA A 186 -17.90 -6.33 -12.64
CA ALA A 186 -18.78 -5.25 -13.06
C ALA A 186 -18.98 -5.22 -14.59
N GLU A 187 -17.92 -5.52 -15.36
CA GLU A 187 -17.97 -5.54 -16.83
C GLU A 187 -18.32 -6.93 -17.39
N PHE A 188 -17.89 -7.98 -16.70
CA PHE A 188 -18.04 -9.38 -17.07
C PHE A 188 -18.60 -10.20 -15.90
N PRO A 189 -19.94 -10.26 -15.78
CA PRO A 189 -20.60 -11.04 -14.72
C PRO A 189 -20.23 -12.54 -14.69
N GLU A 190 -19.66 -13.06 -15.77
CA GLU A 190 -19.15 -14.44 -15.90
C GLU A 190 -17.88 -14.71 -15.10
N VAL A 191 -17.13 -13.68 -14.69
CA VAL A 191 -15.93 -13.87 -13.86
C VAL A 191 -16.35 -14.48 -12.53
N GLN A 192 -15.84 -15.66 -12.19
CA GLN A 192 -16.19 -16.36 -10.97
C GLN A 192 -15.24 -16.01 -9.83
N ALA A 193 -13.94 -15.93 -10.11
CA ALA A 193 -12.92 -15.66 -9.12
C ALA A 193 -11.65 -15.09 -9.77
N VAL A 194 -10.86 -14.35 -8.97
CA VAL A 194 -9.55 -13.80 -9.36
C VAL A 194 -8.57 -14.09 -8.24
N ASN A 195 -7.53 -14.86 -8.55
CA ASN A 195 -6.36 -15.03 -7.69
C ASN A 195 -5.20 -14.20 -8.27
N ALA A 196 -4.86 -13.11 -7.60
CA ALA A 196 -3.74 -12.23 -7.93
C ALA A 196 -2.75 -12.15 -6.75
N MET A 197 -2.59 -13.24 -5.99
CA MET A 197 -1.69 -13.26 -4.83
C MET A 197 -0.21 -13.43 -5.21
N TYR A 198 0.08 -13.95 -6.40
CA TYR A 198 1.45 -14.27 -6.81
C TYR A 198 2.26 -13.01 -7.09
N THR A 199 3.29 -12.80 -6.28
CA THR A 199 4.25 -11.70 -6.43
C THR A 199 3.53 -10.36 -6.56
N HIS A 200 2.65 -10.06 -5.60
CA HIS A 200 1.86 -8.82 -5.58
C HIS A 200 1.03 -8.57 -6.86
N GLY A 201 0.48 -9.63 -7.46
CA GLY A 201 -0.41 -9.52 -8.63
C GLY A 201 0.31 -9.43 -9.97
N LEU A 202 1.62 -9.71 -10.04
CA LEU A 202 2.32 -9.85 -11.33
C LEU A 202 1.75 -11.01 -12.18
N LEU A 203 1.25 -12.06 -11.53
CA LEU A 203 0.50 -13.14 -12.14
C LEU A 203 -0.92 -13.17 -11.57
N ALA A 204 -1.92 -13.19 -12.45
CA ALA A 204 -3.32 -13.37 -12.11
C ALA A 204 -3.88 -14.66 -12.72
N ILE A 205 -4.58 -15.46 -11.92
CA ILE A 205 -5.36 -16.62 -12.37
C ILE A 205 -6.84 -16.25 -12.25
N ILE A 206 -7.57 -16.28 -13.36
CA ILE A 206 -8.94 -15.78 -13.44
C ILE A 206 -9.86 -16.90 -13.93
N SER A 207 -10.82 -17.28 -13.09
CA SER A 207 -11.89 -18.21 -13.46
C SER A 207 -13.06 -17.46 -14.07
N THR A 208 -13.57 -17.91 -15.21
CA THR A 208 -14.69 -17.26 -15.90
C THR A 208 -15.56 -18.26 -16.66
N LYS A 209 -16.88 -18.02 -16.67
CA LYS A 209 -17.80 -18.77 -17.53
C LYS A 209 -17.60 -18.41 -18.98
N LYS A 210 -17.74 -19.40 -19.87
CA LYS A 210 -17.70 -19.15 -21.31
C LYS A 210 -18.98 -18.48 -21.81
N ARG A 211 -18.85 -17.24 -22.33
CA ARG A 211 -19.95 -16.56 -23.06
C ARG A 211 -19.92 -16.86 -24.55
N TYR A 212 -18.74 -16.83 -25.17
CA TYR A 212 -18.51 -17.09 -26.59
C TYR A 212 -17.04 -17.44 -26.86
N GLY A 213 -16.71 -17.86 -28.08
CA GLY A 213 -15.33 -18.15 -28.48
C GLY A 213 -14.43 -16.92 -28.40
N GLY A 214 -13.35 -16.99 -27.61
CA GLY A 214 -12.44 -15.86 -27.39
C GLY A 214 -12.81 -14.94 -26.22
N PHE A 215 -13.88 -15.23 -25.48
CA PHE A 215 -14.30 -14.43 -24.31
C PHE A 215 -13.22 -14.33 -23.24
N ALA A 216 -12.51 -15.43 -22.95
CA ALA A 216 -11.39 -15.43 -22.00
C ALA A 216 -10.28 -14.43 -22.38
N ARG A 217 -10.02 -14.23 -23.67
CA ARG A 217 -9.05 -13.23 -24.16
C ARG A 217 -9.51 -11.80 -23.86
N ALA A 218 -10.80 -11.51 -24.02
CA ALA A 218 -11.34 -10.20 -23.69
C ALA A 218 -11.20 -9.90 -22.19
N VAL A 219 -11.56 -10.86 -21.32
CA VAL A 219 -11.40 -10.74 -19.86
C VAL A 219 -9.93 -10.57 -19.47
N GLY A 220 -9.02 -11.39 -20.02
CA GLY A 220 -7.59 -11.29 -19.71
C GLY A 220 -6.96 -9.98 -20.16
N LEU A 221 -7.30 -9.48 -21.36
CA LEU A 221 -6.85 -8.16 -21.83
C LEU A 221 -7.42 -7.04 -20.94
N ARG A 222 -8.67 -7.17 -20.49
CA ARG A 222 -9.24 -6.19 -19.56
C ARG A 222 -8.50 -6.19 -18.23
N ALA A 223 -8.18 -7.37 -17.68
CA ALA A 223 -7.45 -7.50 -16.43
C ALA A 223 -6.13 -6.70 -16.47
N MET A 224 -5.38 -6.78 -17.57
CA MET A 224 -4.13 -6.04 -17.78
C MET A 224 -4.31 -4.53 -18.04
N THR A 225 -5.53 -4.06 -18.28
CA THR A 225 -5.84 -2.63 -18.53
C THR A 225 -6.66 -1.99 -17.42
N THR A 226 -6.88 -2.70 -16.31
CA THR A 226 -7.35 -2.11 -15.05
C THR A 226 -6.27 -1.21 -14.43
N PRO A 227 -6.59 -0.28 -13.51
CA PRO A 227 -5.59 0.52 -12.81
C PRO A 227 -4.49 -0.33 -12.14
N HIS A 228 -4.85 -1.43 -11.45
CA HIS A 228 -3.85 -2.35 -10.89
C HIS A 228 -3.12 -3.13 -12.00
N GLY A 229 -3.86 -3.59 -13.02
CA GLY A 229 -3.33 -4.35 -14.15
C GLY A 229 -2.22 -3.64 -14.91
N LEU A 230 -2.39 -2.35 -15.20
CA LEU A 230 -1.41 -1.54 -15.93
C LEU A 230 -0.04 -1.50 -15.24
N GLY A 231 -0.03 -1.46 -13.90
CA GLY A 231 1.19 -1.44 -13.11
C GLY A 231 1.80 -2.83 -12.91
N TYR A 232 0.96 -3.82 -12.60
CA TYR A 232 1.40 -5.09 -12.01
C TYR A 232 1.16 -6.30 -12.91
N VAL A 233 -0.07 -6.55 -13.38
CA VAL A 233 -0.42 -7.81 -14.05
C VAL A 233 0.37 -7.99 -15.36
N LYS A 234 1.37 -8.88 -15.34
CA LYS A 234 2.21 -9.24 -16.51
C LYS A 234 1.76 -10.52 -17.17
N MET A 235 1.22 -11.45 -16.39
CA MET A 235 0.75 -12.75 -16.86
C MET A 235 -0.67 -12.99 -16.37
N VAL A 236 -1.53 -13.47 -17.27
CA VAL A 236 -2.89 -13.86 -16.95
C VAL A 236 -3.11 -15.30 -17.38
N ILE A 237 -3.51 -16.16 -16.45
CA ILE A 237 -3.95 -17.53 -16.69
C ILE A 237 -5.47 -17.52 -16.61
N MET A 238 -6.13 -17.87 -17.72
CA MET A 238 -7.58 -18.01 -17.75
C MET A 238 -7.95 -19.47 -17.54
N VAL A 239 -8.89 -19.73 -16.64
CA VAL A 239 -9.43 -21.06 -16.36
C VAL A 239 -10.95 -21.05 -16.45
N ASP A 240 -11.55 -22.21 -16.71
CA ASP A 240 -13.00 -22.38 -16.77
C ASP A 240 -13.64 -22.26 -15.37
N GLU A 241 -14.96 -22.14 -15.32
CA GLU A 241 -15.71 -21.91 -14.07
C GLU A 241 -15.66 -23.04 -13.03
N ASP A 242 -15.23 -24.23 -13.43
CA ASP A 242 -15.11 -25.42 -12.57
C ASP A 242 -13.72 -25.61 -11.97
N VAL A 243 -12.78 -24.73 -12.33
CA VAL A 243 -11.43 -24.66 -11.77
C VAL A 243 -11.38 -23.55 -10.72
N ASP A 244 -11.02 -23.93 -9.49
CA ASP A 244 -10.75 -22.99 -8.42
C ASP A 244 -9.35 -22.36 -8.62
N PRO A 245 -9.25 -21.04 -8.91
CA PRO A 245 -7.97 -20.40 -9.16
C PRO A 245 -7.07 -20.31 -7.90
N PHE A 246 -7.58 -20.64 -6.72
CA PHE A 246 -6.79 -20.70 -5.48
C PHE A 246 -6.23 -22.10 -5.19
N ASN A 247 -6.64 -23.13 -5.95
CA ASN A 247 -6.15 -24.50 -5.81
C ASN A 247 -5.16 -24.85 -6.94
N LEU A 248 -3.85 -24.74 -6.65
CA LEU A 248 -2.79 -25.01 -7.62
C LEU A 248 -2.54 -26.49 -7.95
N HIS A 249 -3.21 -27.42 -7.29
CA HIS A 249 -3.03 -28.85 -7.53
C HIS A 249 -3.91 -29.40 -8.66
N ARG A 250 -4.75 -28.56 -9.26
CA ARG A 250 -5.77 -28.96 -10.23
C ARG A 250 -5.66 -28.18 -11.52
#